data_AF-A0A9D6URJ4-F1
#
_entry.id   AF-A0A9D6URJ4-F1
#
_cell.length_a   1.000
_cell.length_b   1.000
_cell.length_c   1.000
_cell.angle_alpha   90.00
_cell.angle_beta   90.00
_cell.angle_gamma   90.00
#
_symmetry.space_group_name_H-M   'P 1'
#
loop_
_entity.id
_entity.type
_entity.pdbx_description
1 polymer ?
#
loop_
_entity_poly.entity_id
_entity_poly.type
_entity_poly.pdbx_seq_one_letter_code
_entity_poly.pdbx_strand_id
1 'polypeptide(L)'
;MRRMMDDGPLVHWDTARQPDYHRFLECALQLGVRLLHFHSREYRAQHREEALSLLEEADMSREDKRALERRIKELAIYEGFTCAIELSFDFEGRIYIFEVQTEWYDEWHDILDELEDASPEEPEDGAGYGGFYSNN
;
A
#
# COMPACT_ATOMS: atom_id res chain seq x y z
N MET A 1 -8.89 -11.01 -5.81
CA MET A 1 -9.60 -11.92 -4.85
C MET A 1 -8.81 -12.03 -3.54
N ARG A 2 -9.33 -11.42 -2.47
CA ARG A 2 -8.68 -11.15 -1.17
C ARG A 2 -8.68 -12.40 -0.26
N ARG A 3 -7.52 -12.81 0.26
CA ARG A 3 -7.38 -13.80 1.36
C ARG A 3 -7.35 -13.10 2.73
N MET A 4 -8.27 -12.15 2.97
CA MET A 4 -8.36 -11.48 4.28
C MET A 4 -9.27 -12.21 5.27
N MET A 5 -9.44 -13.54 5.10
CA MET A 5 -10.39 -14.34 5.90
C MET A 5 -9.80 -15.60 6.52
N ASP A 6 -8.47 -15.76 6.55
CA ASP A 6 -7.83 -16.77 7.41
C ASP A 6 -6.46 -16.22 7.85
N ASP A 7 -6.48 -15.38 8.88
CA ASP A 7 -5.33 -14.59 9.34
C ASP A 7 -4.38 -15.48 10.16
N GLY A 8 -3.68 -16.37 9.47
CA GLY A 8 -2.42 -16.91 9.98
C GLY A 8 -1.45 -15.76 10.20
N PRO A 9 -0.67 -15.71 11.29
CA PRO A 9 0.14 -14.55 11.62
C PRO A 9 1.10 -14.21 10.49
N LEU A 10 1.02 -12.98 9.98
CA LEU A 10 1.93 -12.44 8.97
C LEU A 10 3.34 -12.32 9.56
N VAL A 11 4.34 -12.78 8.80
CA VAL A 11 5.75 -12.70 9.16
C VAL A 11 6.49 -11.90 8.09
N HIS A 12 6.93 -10.70 8.45
CA HIS A 12 7.69 -9.82 7.56
C HIS A 12 9.18 -10.17 7.58
N TRP A 13 9.76 -10.26 6.40
CA TRP A 13 11.21 -10.34 6.21
C TRP A 13 11.86 -8.99 6.55
N ASP A 14 12.99 -9.01 7.24
CA ASP A 14 13.74 -7.80 7.60
C ASP A 14 14.51 -7.27 6.37
N THR A 15 13.80 -6.53 5.51
CA THR A 15 14.37 -5.92 4.30
C THR A 15 15.29 -4.75 4.61
N ALA A 16 15.17 -4.12 5.78
CA ALA A 16 16.10 -3.08 6.23
C ALA A 16 17.52 -3.63 6.41
N ARG A 17 17.66 -4.86 6.91
CA ARG A 17 18.96 -5.53 7.06
C ARG A 17 19.33 -6.43 5.90
N GLN A 18 18.36 -7.04 5.23
CA GLN A 18 18.54 -7.99 4.13
C GLN A 18 17.57 -7.67 2.99
N PRO A 19 17.84 -6.63 2.19
CA PRO A 19 16.97 -6.20 1.09
C PRO A 19 17.04 -7.15 -0.11
N ASP A 20 17.93 -8.15 -0.09
CA ASP A 20 18.08 -9.11 -1.17
C ASP A 20 17.04 -10.24 -1.04
N TYR A 21 16.20 -10.39 -2.07
CA TYR A 21 15.12 -11.38 -2.13
C TYR A 21 15.61 -12.82 -2.28
N HIS A 22 16.85 -13.06 -2.74
CA HIS A 22 17.34 -14.42 -2.98
C HIS A 22 17.32 -15.26 -1.71
N ARG A 23 17.65 -14.67 -0.55
CA ARG A 23 17.61 -15.38 0.75
C ARG A 23 16.21 -15.76 1.18
N PHE A 24 15.24 -14.89 0.90
CA PHE A 24 13.83 -15.19 1.13
C PHE A 24 13.35 -16.36 0.26
N LEU A 25 13.72 -16.36 -1.03
CA LEU A 25 13.40 -17.46 -1.95
C LEU A 25 14.13 -18.77 -1.59
N GLU A 26 15.39 -18.70 -1.17
CA GLU A 26 16.15 -19.86 -0.67
C GLU A 26 15.45 -20.50 0.53
N CYS A 27 14.93 -19.69 1.46
CA CYS A 27 14.14 -20.17 2.58
C CYS A 27 12.89 -20.92 2.11
N ALA A 28 12.10 -20.32 1.21
CA ALA A 28 10.91 -20.95 0.64
C ALA A 28 11.23 -22.30 -0.03
N LEU A 29 12.31 -22.35 -0.82
CA LEU A 29 12.77 -23.56 -1.50
C LEU A 29 13.18 -24.67 -0.50
N GLN A 30 13.91 -24.32 0.56
CA GLN A 30 14.34 -25.27 1.60
C GLN A 30 13.14 -25.83 2.38
N LEU A 31 12.09 -25.03 2.57
CA LEU A 31 10.83 -25.45 3.18
C LEU A 31 9.95 -26.28 2.23
N GLY A 32 10.37 -26.48 0.98
CA GLY A 32 9.64 -27.25 -0.01
C GLY A 32 8.43 -26.53 -0.59
N VAL A 33 8.35 -25.21 -0.43
CA VAL A 33 7.31 -24.36 -1.01
C VAL A 33 7.44 -24.40 -2.53
N ARG A 34 6.34 -24.71 -3.22
CA ARG A 34 6.30 -24.83 -4.69
C ARG A 34 5.56 -23.70 -5.38
N LEU A 35 4.84 -22.90 -4.61
CA LEU A 35 4.06 -21.78 -5.10
C LEU A 35 4.47 -20.53 -4.32
N LEU A 36 4.79 -19.49 -5.06
CA LEU A 36 5.10 -18.18 -4.53
C LEU A 36 4.18 -17.18 -5.22
N HIS A 37 3.68 -16.22 -4.45
CA HIS A 37 2.97 -15.07 -5.00
C HIS A 37 3.96 -13.94 -5.24
N PHE A 38 3.86 -13.37 -6.43
CA PHE A 38 4.60 -12.18 -6.83
C PHE A 38 3.58 -11.08 -7.13
N HIS A 39 3.79 -9.92 -6.56
CA HIS A 39 2.97 -8.75 -6.84
C HIS A 39 3.86 -7.52 -7.01
N SER A 40 3.57 -6.73 -8.03
CA SER A 40 4.24 -5.46 -8.30
C SER A 40 3.20 -4.36 -8.38
N ARG A 41 3.43 -3.26 -7.67
CA ARG A 41 2.58 -2.07 -7.71
C ARG A 41 3.25 -1.00 -8.55
N GLU A 42 2.45 -0.32 -9.35
CA GLU A 42 2.86 0.80 -10.19
C GLU A 42 2.12 2.05 -9.72
N TYR A 43 2.82 3.18 -9.64
CA TYR A 43 2.19 4.45 -9.35
C TYR A 43 1.57 5.02 -10.63
N ARG A 44 0.24 5.08 -10.69
CA ARG A 44 -0.52 5.48 -11.88
C ARG A 44 -1.11 6.87 -11.71
N ALA A 45 -1.36 7.54 -12.85
CA ALA A 45 -2.06 8.82 -12.88
C ALA A 45 -3.41 8.80 -12.15
N GLN A 46 -4.12 7.67 -12.20
CA GLN A 46 -5.36 7.47 -11.46
C GLN A 46 -5.20 7.67 -9.95
N HIS A 47 -4.11 7.21 -9.34
CA HIS A 47 -3.88 7.38 -7.90
C HIS A 47 -3.79 8.88 -7.55
N ARG A 48 -3.05 9.65 -8.36
CA ARG A 48 -2.94 11.10 -8.21
C ARG A 48 -4.29 11.80 -8.37
N GLU A 49 -5.04 11.42 -9.41
CA GLU A 49 -6.36 12.00 -9.70
C GLU A 49 -7.36 11.74 -8.57
N GLU A 50 -7.37 10.52 -8.03
CA GLU A 50 -8.19 10.14 -6.88
C GLU A 50 -7.81 10.96 -5.64
N ALA A 51 -6.53 11.08 -5.30
CA ALA A 51 -6.09 11.88 -4.17
C ALA A 51 -6.42 13.39 -4.32
N LEU A 52 -6.32 13.94 -5.53
CA LEU A 52 -6.75 15.32 -5.78
C LEU A 52 -8.26 15.49 -5.59
N SER A 53 -9.06 14.51 -6.00
CA SER A 53 -10.51 14.51 -5.77
C SER A 53 -10.84 14.45 -4.28
N LEU A 54 -10.19 13.57 -3.52
CA LEU A 54 -10.37 13.48 -2.06
C LEU A 54 -9.98 14.79 -1.37
N LEU A 55 -8.88 15.42 -1.81
CA LEU A 55 -8.43 16.69 -1.27
C LEU A 55 -9.44 17.83 -1.47
N GLU A 56 -10.16 17.83 -2.59
CA GLU A 56 -11.23 18.81 -2.84
C GLU A 56 -12.35 18.70 -1.79
N GLU A 57 -12.68 17.48 -1.37
CA GLU A 57 -13.74 17.16 -0.41
C GLU A 57 -13.30 17.20 1.06
N ALA A 58 -12.00 17.08 1.34
CA ALA A 58 -11.44 17.05 2.70
C ALA A 58 -11.80 18.28 3.56
N ASP A 59 -12.06 18.10 4.85
CA ASP A 59 -12.32 19.21 5.78
C ASP A 59 -11.01 19.79 6.33
N MET A 60 -10.33 20.57 5.49
CA MET A 60 -9.03 21.18 5.82
C MET A 60 -9.00 22.66 5.51
N SER A 61 -8.05 23.37 6.14
CA SER A 61 -7.79 24.77 5.80
C SER A 61 -7.31 24.88 4.34
N ARG A 62 -7.54 26.05 3.73
CA ARG A 62 -7.06 26.32 2.36
C ARG A 62 -5.54 26.25 2.23
N GLU A 63 -4.82 26.51 3.32
CA GLU A 63 -3.36 26.46 3.33
C GLU A 63 -2.88 25.01 3.29
N ASP A 64 -3.46 24.15 4.12
CA ASP A 64 -3.13 22.72 4.18
C ASP A 64 -3.49 22.04 2.87
N LYS A 65 -4.67 22.36 2.30
CA LYS A 65 -5.04 21.86 0.97
C LYS A 65 -4.01 22.21 -0.10
N ARG A 66 -3.53 23.45 -0.13
CA ARG A 66 -2.50 23.87 -1.11
C ARG A 66 -1.17 23.16 -0.89
N ALA A 67 -0.80 22.89 0.36
CA ALA A 67 0.42 22.17 0.68
C ALA A 67 0.36 20.71 0.21
N LEU A 68 -0.76 20.02 0.48
CA LEU A 68 -1.01 18.66 0.01
C LEU A 68 -1.11 18.58 -1.52
N GLU A 69 -1.84 19.51 -2.15
CA GLU A 69 -1.97 19.57 -3.61
C GLU A 69 -0.59 19.67 -4.29
N ARG A 70 0.32 20.46 -3.70
CA ARG A 70 1.69 20.57 -4.21
C ARG A 70 2.44 19.24 -4.10
N ARG A 71 2.40 18.57 -2.94
CA ARG A 71 3.06 17.26 -2.72
C ARG A 71 2.52 16.20 -3.69
N ILE A 72 1.19 16.13 -3.86
CA ILE A 72 0.54 15.22 -4.82
C ILE A 72 1.03 15.48 -6.26
N LYS A 73 1.19 16.75 -6.65
CA LYS A 73 1.69 17.13 -7.97
C LYS A 73 3.19 16.85 -8.14
N GLU A 74 3.99 16.97 -7.09
CA GLU A 74 5.42 16.66 -7.12
C GLU A 74 5.66 15.17 -7.43
N LEU A 75 4.80 14.28 -6.92
CA LEU A 75 4.85 12.84 -7.21
C LEU A 75 4.48 12.46 -8.65
N ALA A 76 3.95 13.38 -9.46
CA ALA A 76 3.64 13.14 -10.87
C ALA A 76 4.84 12.64 -11.69
N ILE A 77 6.07 12.98 -11.28
CA ILE A 77 7.29 12.55 -11.96
C ILE A 77 7.52 11.03 -11.88
N TYR A 78 6.88 10.35 -10.92
CA TYR A 78 7.00 8.91 -10.71
C TYR A 78 5.88 8.11 -11.38
N GLU A 79 5.02 8.75 -12.19
CA GLU A 79 3.96 8.06 -12.91
C GLU A 79 4.51 6.99 -13.87
N GLY A 80 3.92 5.81 -13.79
CA GLY A 80 4.34 4.61 -14.53
C GLY A 80 5.53 3.88 -13.89
N PHE A 81 6.07 4.34 -12.75
CA PHE A 81 7.16 3.66 -12.08
C PHE A 81 6.61 2.61 -11.11
N THR A 82 7.34 1.49 -10.97
CA THR A 82 7.09 0.51 -9.92
C THR A 82 7.41 1.12 -8.57
N CYS A 83 6.41 1.18 -7.69
CA CYS A 83 6.55 1.76 -6.35
C CYS A 83 6.82 0.71 -5.27
N ALA A 84 6.30 -0.52 -5.45
CA ALA A 84 6.50 -1.60 -4.50
C ALA A 84 6.55 -2.97 -5.20
N ILE A 85 7.34 -3.87 -4.62
CA ILE A 85 7.41 -5.28 -5.00
C ILE A 85 7.19 -6.12 -3.73
N GLU A 86 6.28 -7.07 -3.83
CA GLU A 86 5.94 -8.00 -2.77
C GLU A 86 6.11 -9.44 -3.28
N LEU A 87 6.79 -10.26 -2.48
CA LEU A 87 6.86 -11.71 -2.62
C LEU A 87 6.27 -12.33 -1.37
N SER A 88 5.38 -13.29 -1.53
CA SER A 88 4.82 -13.99 -0.37
C SER A 88 4.59 -15.48 -0.61
N PHE A 89 4.68 -16.25 0.46
CA PHE A 89 4.32 -17.67 0.44
C PHE A 89 3.68 -18.09 1.77
N ASP A 90 2.86 -19.14 1.67
CA ASP A 90 2.27 -19.79 2.84
C ASP A 90 3.15 -20.97 3.28
N PHE A 91 3.41 -21.05 4.58
CA PHE A 91 4.05 -22.21 5.20
C PHE A 91 3.56 -22.39 6.63
N GLU A 92 3.07 -23.59 6.94
CA GLU A 92 2.54 -23.97 8.27
C GLU A 92 1.47 -23.00 8.82
N GLY A 93 0.57 -22.52 7.95
CA GLY A 93 -0.51 -21.62 8.34
C GLY A 93 -0.03 -20.20 8.71
N ARG A 94 1.11 -19.78 8.15
CA ARG A 94 1.64 -18.42 8.24
C ARG A 94 1.98 -17.91 6.86
N ILE A 95 1.73 -16.63 6.65
CA ILE A 95 2.12 -15.95 5.42
C ILE A 95 3.44 -15.23 5.68
N TYR A 96 4.47 -15.61 4.94
CA TYR A 96 5.76 -14.94 4.95
C TYR A 96 5.80 -13.94 3.82
N ILE A 97 6.22 -12.71 4.11
CA ILE A 97 6.20 -11.59 3.16
C ILE A 97 7.58 -10.96 3.09
N PHE A 98 8.09 -10.82 1.87
CA PHE A 98 9.17 -9.92 1.52
C PHE A 98 8.57 -8.76 0.76
N GLU A 99 8.75 -7.54 1.25
CA GLU A 99 8.24 -6.34 0.60
C GLU A 99 9.33 -5.26 0.59
N VAL A 100 9.53 -4.68 -0.58
CA VAL A 100 10.39 -3.51 -0.76
C VAL A 100 9.61 -2.47 -1.53
N GLN A 101 9.74 -1.22 -1.10
CA GLN A 101 9.14 -0.08 -1.76
C GLN A 101 10.16 1.02 -1.95
N THR A 102 9.85 1.94 -2.85
CA THR A 102 10.64 3.13 -3.08
C THR A 102 10.43 4.13 -1.94
N GLU A 103 11.46 4.85 -1.54
CA GLU A 103 11.38 5.86 -0.47
C GLU A 103 10.31 6.95 -0.74
N TRP A 104 10.13 7.35 -2.00
CA TRP A 104 9.09 8.33 -2.37
C TRP A 104 7.66 7.78 -2.23
N TYR A 105 7.49 6.46 -2.14
CA TYR A 105 6.19 5.85 -1.92
C TYR A 105 5.77 5.94 -0.45
N ASP A 106 6.71 6.10 0.47
CA ASP A 106 6.40 6.44 1.87
C ASP A 106 5.71 7.81 1.94
N GLU A 107 6.21 8.81 1.19
CA GLU A 107 5.57 10.13 1.11
C GLU A 107 4.16 10.04 0.51
N TRP A 108 3.94 9.14 -0.45
CA TRP A 108 2.61 8.89 -0.98
C TRP A 108 1.66 8.31 0.09
N HIS A 109 2.15 7.39 0.93
CA HIS A 109 1.38 6.86 2.05
C HIS A 109 1.05 7.96 3.07
N ASP A 110 2.01 8.80 3.44
CA ASP A 110 1.77 9.93 4.35
C ASP A 110 0.67 10.86 3.82
N ILE A 111 0.65 11.14 2.51
CA ILE A 111 -0.41 11.94 1.87
C ILE A 111 -1.77 11.27 2.00
N LEU A 112 -1.84 9.96 1.76
CA LEU A 112 -3.10 9.22 1.85
C LEU A 112 -3.63 9.18 3.29
N ASP A 113 -2.76 8.98 4.27
CA ASP A 113 -3.12 8.98 5.68
C ASP A 113 -3.65 10.36 6.10
N GLU A 114 -2.98 11.45 5.68
CA GLU A 114 -3.45 12.83 5.93
C GLU A 114 -4.82 13.12 5.26
N LEU A 115 -5.08 12.54 4.08
CA LEU A 115 -6.36 12.66 3.39
C LEU A 115 -7.48 11.86 4.08
N GLU A 116 -7.16 10.67 4.58
CA GLU A 116 -8.09 9.83 5.33
C GLU A 116 -8.51 10.52 6.65
N ASP A 117 -7.53 11.03 7.40
CA ASP A 117 -7.76 11.78 8.64
C ASP A 117 -8.61 13.05 8.43
N ALA A 118 -8.53 13.64 7.24
CA ALA A 118 -9.27 14.83 6.87
C ALA A 118 -10.58 14.55 6.10
N SER A 119 -10.94 13.28 5.91
CA SER A 119 -12.20 12.90 5.28
C SER A 119 -13.37 13.44 6.10
N PRO A 120 -14.42 14.00 5.48
CA PRO A 120 -15.63 14.37 6.20
C PRO A 120 -16.19 13.15 6.94
N GLU A 121 -16.51 13.30 8.24
CA GLU A 121 -17.20 12.26 8.99
C GLU A 121 -18.54 11.96 8.29
N GLU A 122 -18.74 10.71 7.82
CA GLU A 122 -20.08 10.28 7.43
C GLU A 122 -20.99 10.42 8.66
N PRO A 123 -22.17 11.05 8.56
CA PRO A 123 -23.10 11.10 9.68
C PRO A 123 -23.38 9.67 10.14
N GLU A 124 -23.21 9.46 11.45
CA GLU A 124 -23.23 8.17 12.14
C GLU A 124 -24.60 7.46 12.05
N ASP A 125 -24.98 7.00 10.85
CA ASP A 125 -26.10 6.08 10.63
C ASP A 125 -25.52 4.67 10.38
N GLY A 126 -25.10 4.05 11.49
CA GLY A 126 -25.10 2.61 11.74
C GLY A 126 -25.10 1.64 10.56
N ALA A 127 -23.99 1.56 9.81
CA ALA A 127 -23.53 0.34 9.16
C ALA A 127 -22.05 0.52 8.83
N GLY A 128 -21.16 -0.18 9.55
CA GLY A 128 -19.72 -0.13 9.29
C GLY A 128 -19.41 -0.50 7.84
N TYR A 129 -19.06 0.51 7.04
CA TYR A 129 -18.62 0.34 5.67
C TYR A 129 -17.12 0.04 5.66
N GLY A 130 -16.83 -1.26 5.75
CA GLY A 130 -15.48 -1.78 5.53
C GLY A 130 -15.06 -1.64 4.08
N GLY A 131 -13.92 -0.97 3.88
CA GLY A 131 -12.93 -1.33 2.86
C GLY A 131 -13.20 -0.88 1.43
N PHE A 132 -12.96 0.40 1.14
CA PHE A 132 -12.72 0.87 -0.23
C PHE A 132 -11.32 0.51 -0.71
N TYR A 133 -11.07 -0.78 -0.91
CA TYR A 133 -10.09 -1.25 -1.90
C TYR A 133 -10.64 -2.51 -2.54
N SER A 134 -11.42 -2.33 -3.61
CA SER A 134 -11.80 -3.42 -4.49
C SER A 134 -12.16 -2.90 -5.89
N ASN A 135 -11.14 -2.81 -6.74
CA ASN A 135 -11.31 -2.93 -8.19
C ASN A 135 -10.12 -3.72 -8.79
N ASN A 136 -10.17 -5.05 -8.57
CA ASN A 136 -9.88 -6.15 -9.53
C ASN A 136 -9.65 -7.50 -8.80
#